data_AF-A0A7X9BJ75-F1
#
_entry.id   AF-A0A7X9BJ75-F1
#
_cell.length_a   1.000
_cell.length_b   1.000
_cell.length_c   1.000
_cell.angle_alpha   90.00
_cell.angle_beta   90.00
_cell.angle_gamma   90.00
#
_symmetry.space_group_name_H-M   'P 1'
#
loop_
_entity.id
_entity.type
_entity.pdbx_description
1 polymer ?
#
loop_
_entity_poly.entity_id
_entity_poly.type
_entity_poly.pdbx_seq_one_letter_code
_entity_poly.pdbx_strand_id
1 'polypeptide(L)'
;MSTFAGIELGKRSLMAHSQQINTAGHNISNAETEGYSRQRVHIRAYDPLYRPDLNRAETPGQIGQGSSIESIARVRDSLLDARITSQSHLEG
;
A
#
# COMPACT_ATOMS: atom_id res chain seq x y z
N MET A 1 26.69 3.84 9.60
CA MET A 1 25.38 4.38 9.18
C MET A 1 25.61 5.77 8.60
N SER A 2 25.03 6.07 7.43
CA SER A 2 25.21 7.39 6.78
C SER A 2 24.45 8.49 7.53
N THR A 3 25.08 9.65 7.70
CA THR A 3 24.48 10.86 8.32
C THR A 3 23.17 11.29 7.65
N PHE A 4 23.00 10.99 6.37
CA PHE A 4 21.82 11.36 5.58
C PHE A 4 20.71 10.30 5.57
N ALA A 5 20.90 9.16 6.22
CA ALA A 5 19.95 8.05 6.19
C ALA A 5 18.57 8.44 6.75
N GLY A 6 18.52 9.25 7.82
CA GLY A 6 17.26 9.73 8.40
C GLY A 6 16.50 10.70 7.49
N ILE A 7 17.21 11.54 6.73
CA ILE A 7 16.61 12.49 5.79
C ILE A 7 16.02 11.75 4.59
N GLU A 8 16.77 10.80 4.04
CA GLU A 8 16.29 9.97 2.92
C GLU A 8 15.07 9.12 3.33
N LEU A 9 15.08 8.58 4.56
CA LEU A 9 13.92 7.90 5.14
C LEU A 9 12.70 8.82 5.23
N GLY A 10 12.86 10.02 5.77
CA GLY A 10 11.79 11.02 5.85
C GLY A 10 11.24 11.38 4.48
N LYS A 11 12.12 11.64 3.51
CA LYS A 11 11.75 11.93 2.12
C LYS A 11 10.91 10.81 1.51
N ARG A 12 11.33 9.55 1.64
CA ARG A 12 10.59 8.39 1.10
C ARG A 12 9.20 8.26 1.72
N SER A 13 9.11 8.43 3.04
CA SER A 13 7.82 8.43 3.75
C SER A 13 6.88 9.51 3.21
N LEU A 14 7.38 10.76 3.09
CA LEU A 14 6.60 11.88 2.55
C LEU A 14 6.13 11.62 1.12
N MET A 15 7.00 11.08 0.26
CA MET A 15 6.64 10.74 -1.12
C MET A 15 5.55 9.65 -1.17
N ALA A 16 5.67 8.61 -0.34
CA ALA A 16 4.67 7.54 -0.29
C ALA A 16 3.31 8.03 0.22
N HIS A 17 3.30 8.92 1.22
CA HIS A 17 2.08 9.55 1.71
C HIS A 17 1.47 10.55 0.70
N SER A 18 2.30 11.31 -0.01
CA SER A 18 1.82 12.20 -1.08
C SER A 18 1.09 11.40 -2.17
N GLN A 19 1.63 10.25 -2.58
CA GLN A 19 0.97 9.39 -3.56
C GLN A 19 -0.36 8.81 -3.04
N GLN A 20 -0.44 8.44 -1.75
CA GLN A 20 -1.71 8.04 -1.14
C GLN A 20 -2.76 9.13 -1.23
N ILE A 21 -2.40 10.38 -0.93
CA ILE A 21 -3.31 11.52 -1.00
C ILE A 21 -3.78 11.73 -2.43
N ASN A 22 -2.89 11.66 -3.42
CA ASN A 22 -3.26 11.77 -4.83
C ASN A 22 -4.25 10.69 -5.26
N THR A 23 -4.04 9.44 -4.83
CA THR A 23 -4.99 8.34 -5.11
C THR A 23 -6.33 8.56 -4.40
N ALA A 24 -6.34 9.08 -3.16
CA ALA A 24 -7.56 9.45 -2.47
C ALA A 24 -8.31 10.57 -3.21
N GLY A 25 -7.61 11.60 -3.69
CA GLY A 25 -8.17 12.66 -4.51
C GLY A 25 -8.81 12.12 -5.79
N HIS A 26 -8.10 11.25 -6.51
CA HIS A 26 -8.65 10.55 -7.69
C HIS A 26 -9.91 9.73 -7.35
N ASN A 27 -9.93 9.04 -6.21
CA ASN A 27 -11.12 8.28 -5.82
C ASN A 27 -12.32 9.19 -5.54
N ILE A 28 -12.10 10.33 -4.87
CA ILE A 28 -13.15 11.30 -4.56
C ILE A 28 -13.68 11.93 -5.86
N SER A 29 -12.80 12.35 -6.76
CA SER A 29 -13.20 12.95 -8.03
C SER A 29 -14.01 12.00 -8.93
N ASN A 30 -13.73 10.69 -8.86
CA ASN A 30 -14.45 9.67 -9.63
C ASN A 30 -15.53 8.94 -8.82
N ALA A 31 -15.87 9.41 -7.62
CA ALA A 31 -16.83 8.73 -6.75
C ALA A 31 -18.23 8.63 -7.37
N GLU A 32 -18.64 9.64 -8.13
CA GLU A 32 -19.93 9.70 -8.83
C GLU A 32 -19.88 9.09 -10.24
N THR A 33 -18.73 8.56 -10.67
CA THR A 33 -18.61 7.91 -11.98
C THR A 33 -19.15 6.49 -11.89
N GLU A 34 -20.24 6.21 -12.62
CA GLU A 34 -20.83 4.88 -12.68
C GLU A 34 -19.80 3.83 -13.12
N GLY A 35 -19.73 2.72 -12.39
CA GLY A 35 -18.78 1.63 -12.65
C GLY A 35 -17.33 1.91 -12.20
N TYR A 36 -17.03 3.05 -11.57
CA TYR A 36 -15.69 3.31 -11.05
C TYR A 36 -15.36 2.42 -9.84
N SER A 37 -14.21 1.74 -9.91
CA SER A 37 -13.65 0.97 -8.80
C SER A 37 -12.52 1.75 -8.14
N ARG A 38 -12.73 2.13 -6.87
CA ARG A 38 -11.76 2.87 -6.05
C ARG A 38 -10.41 2.14 -5.96
N GLN A 39 -9.33 2.90 -5.97
CA GLN A 39 -7.97 2.40 -5.84
C GLN A 39 -7.45 2.58 -4.41
N ARG A 40 -6.81 1.55 -3.85
CA ARG A 40 -6.15 1.60 -2.53
C ARG A 40 -4.66 1.37 -2.71
N VAL A 41 -3.87 2.32 -2.21
CA VAL A 41 -2.42 2.20 -2.16
C VAL A 41 -2.04 1.33 -0.96
N HIS A 42 -1.29 0.27 -1.22
CA HIS A 42 -0.70 -0.57 -0.18
C HIS A 42 0.73 -0.11 0.05
N ILE A 43 1.03 0.28 1.29
CA ILE A 43 2.38 0.65 1.71
C ILE A 43 2.95 -0.50 2.54
N ARG A 44 4.19 -0.87 2.22
CA ARG A 44 4.96 -1.88 2.95
C ARG A 44 6.30 -1.32 3.36
N ALA A 45 6.82 -1.81 4.49
CA ALA A 45 8.20 -1.54 4.88
C ALA A 45 9.17 -2.15 3.86
N TYR A 46 10.23 -1.42 3.52
CA TYR A 46 11.34 -1.97 2.76
C TYR A 46 12.01 -3.10 3.53
N ASP A 47 12.58 -4.06 2.78
CA ASP A 47 13.40 -5.10 3.38
C ASP A 47 14.53 -4.46 4.20
N PRO A 48 14.71 -4.88 5.47
CA PRO A 48 15.72 -4.28 6.33
C PRO A 48 17.14 -4.60 5.83
N LEU A 49 18.09 -3.70 6.07
CA LEU A 49 19.50 -4.07 5.91
C LEU A 49 19.92 -4.97 7.07
N TYR A 50 20.45 -6.13 6.71
CA TYR A 50 21.11 -7.04 7.62
C TYR A 50 22.53 -6.54 7.87
N ARG A 51 22.94 -6.44 9.14
CA ARG A 51 24.34 -6.15 9.49
C ARG A 51 25.17 -7.42 9.29
N PRO A 52 26.13 -7.45 8.34
CA PRO A 52 26.94 -8.63 8.07
C PRO A 52 27.84 -9.03 9.24
N ASP A 53 28.07 -8.11 10.18
CA ASP A 53 28.78 -8.27 11.45
C ASP A 53 28.04 -9.17 12.47
N LEU A 54 26.77 -9.53 12.21
CA LEU A 54 25.99 -10.48 13.01
C LEU A 54 25.67 -11.70 12.14
N ASN A 55 26.36 -12.82 12.39
CA ASN A 55 26.13 -14.14 11.75
C ASN A 55 24.76 -14.77 12.12
N ARG A 56 23.64 -14.07 11.96
CA ARG A 56 22.33 -14.62 12.31
C ARG A 56 21.22 -14.00 11.47
N ALA A 57 20.54 -14.86 10.71
CA ALA A 57 19.51 -14.49 9.75
C ALA A 57 18.20 -13.94 10.37
N GLU A 58 18.03 -13.94 11.70
CA GLU A 58 16.71 -13.78 12.33
C GLU A 58 16.80 -13.17 13.77
N THR A 59 17.61 -12.12 14.02
CA THR A 59 17.69 -11.50 15.37
C THR A 59 17.58 -9.97 15.39
N PRO A 60 17.11 -9.38 16.51
CA PRO A 60 17.00 -7.93 16.70
C PRO A 60 18.32 -7.20 16.41
N GLY A 61 18.29 -6.18 15.56
CA GLY A 61 19.49 -5.47 15.06
C GLY A 61 19.41 -5.03 13.59
N GLN A 62 18.33 -5.40 12.91
CA GLN A 62 18.00 -4.98 11.55
C GLN A 62 17.85 -3.45 11.43
N ILE A 63 18.40 -2.89 10.36
CA ILE A 63 18.27 -1.46 10.06
C ILE A 63 17.09 -1.29 9.11
N GLY A 64 15.99 -0.72 9.60
CA GLY A 64 14.83 -0.39 8.78
C GLY A 64 15.16 0.67 7.72
N GLN A 65 14.77 0.41 6.47
CA GLN A 65 15.03 1.30 5.33
C GLN A 65 13.84 2.22 4.98
N GLY A 66 12.77 2.16 5.76
CA GLY A 66 11.55 2.94 5.55
C GLY A 66 10.44 2.18 4.87
N SER A 67 9.56 2.89 4.17
CA SER A 67 8.39 2.31 3.51
C SER A 67 8.32 2.71 2.04
N SER A 68 7.78 1.81 1.23
CA SER A 68 7.47 2.03 -0.19
C SER A 68 6.05 1.62 -0.50
N ILE A 69 5.55 2.14 -1.61
CA ILE A 69 4.32 1.67 -2.23
C ILE A 69 4.59 0.29 -2.81
N GLU A 70 3.90 -0.71 -2.30
CA GLU A 70 4.00 -2.11 -2.76
C GLU A 70 3.10 -2.34 -3.97
N SER A 71 1.86 -1.84 -3.92
CA SER A 71 0.92 -1.96 -5.03
C SER A 71 -0.24 -0.97 -4.91
N ILE A 72 -0.94 -0.75 -6.01
CA ILE A 72 -2.21 -0.04 -6.04
C ILE A 72 -3.28 -1.04 -6.45
N ALA A 73 -4.08 -1.50 -5.49
CA ALA A 73 -5.13 -2.49 -5.71
C ALA A 73 -6.47 -1.80 -5.94
N ARG A 74 -7.28 -2.32 -6.87
CA ARG A 74 -8.67 -1.91 -7.03
C ARG A 74 -9.52 -2.59 -5.98
N VAL A 75 -10.33 -1.83 -5.25
CA VAL A 75 -11.25 -2.38 -4.26
C VAL A 75 -12.56 -2.69 -4.98
N ARG A 76 -12.87 -3.98 -5.08
CA ARG A 76 -14.24 -4.46 -5.37
C ARG A 76 -14.97 -4.67 -4.05
N ASP A 77 -16.25 -4.33 -4.03
CA ASP A 77 -17.09 -4.56 -2.87
C ASP A 77 -17.57 -6.02 -2.88
N SER A 78 -16.97 -6.84 -2.02
CA SER A 78 -17.30 -8.27 -1.93
C SER A 78 -18.73 -8.52 -1.45
N LEU A 79 -19.34 -7.58 -0.73
CA LEU A 79 -20.75 -7.68 -0.31
C LEU A 79 -21.67 -7.43 -1.52
N LEU A 80 -21.32 -6.46 -2.36
CA LEU A 80 -22.02 -6.19 -3.62
C LEU A 80 -21.88 -7.36 -4.60
N ASP A 81 -20.66 -7.90 -4.75
CA ASP A 81 -20.39 -9.07 -5.59
C ASP A 81 -21.19 -10.30 -5.11
N ALA A 82 -21.28 -10.53 -3.79
CA ALA A 82 -22.07 -11.61 -3.22
C ALA A 82 -23.58 -11.44 -3.48
N ARG A 83 -24.10 -10.21 -3.39
CA ARG A 83 -25.50 -9.91 -3.71
C ARG A 83 -25.80 -10.13 -5.19
N ILE A 84 -24.97 -9.62 -6.10
CA ILE A 84 -25.13 -9.81 -7.54
C ILE A 84 -25.09 -11.30 -7.88
N THR A 85 -24.14 -12.05 -7.32
CA THR A 85 -24.02 -13.50 -7.52
C THR A 85 -25.23 -14.26 -6.96
N SER A 86 -25.77 -13.83 -5.81
CA SER A 86 -26.96 -14.46 -5.23
C SER A 86 -28.24 -14.17 -6.02
N GLN A 87 -28.38 -12.95 -6.56
CA GLN A 87 -29.53 -12.56 -7.38
C GLN A 87 -29.49 -13.25 -8.76
N SER A 88 -28.31 -13.36 -9.38
CA SER A 88 -28.18 -14.09 -10.65
C SER A 88 -28.47 -15.59 -10.52
N HIS A 89 -28.33 -16.16 -9.31
CA HIS A 89 -28.68 -17.54 -9.03
C HIS A 89 -30.18 -17.76 -8.72
N LEU A 90 -30.93 -16.69 -8.46
CA LEU A 90 -32.38 -16.72 -8.21
C LEU A 90 -33.21 -16.49 -9.48
N GLU A 91 -32.60 -15.95 -10.54
CA GLU A 91 -33.26 -15.68 -11.83
C GLU A 91 -33.02 -16.77 -12.90
N GLY A 92 -32.44 -17.92 -12.53
CA GLY A 92 -32.28 -19.11 -13.38
C GLY A 92 -33.12 -20.28 -12.90
#